data_AF-A0A2R6MV19-F1
#
_entry.id   AF-A0A2R6MV19-F1
#
_cell.length_a   1.000
_cell.length_b   1.000
_cell.length_c   1.000
_cell.angle_alpha   90.00
_cell.angle_beta   90.00
_cell.angle_gamma   90.00
#
_symmetry.space_group_name_H-M   'P 1'
#
loop_
_entity.id
_entity.type
_entity.pdbx_description
1 polymer ?
#
loop_
_entity_poly.entity_id
_entity_poly.type
_entity_poly.pdbx_seq_one_letter_code
_entity_poly.pdbx_strand_id
1 'polypeptide(L)'
;LLSSVWTFEMQVLLNETPSVQTVLNTLLSGMILLVSIVVSINSIVLSHDMSSVSSQADRIDGAARFRQNLSELAKPDEEPSEPRSFLRVMSRTIQERARRIDDDIAGMEPGLAEEVEELAASITGAADRLGAVENTSGAQFAVLWKGTEFQYGAQLERLHSIKTTHELSSETEERFDSLIEAFKLFAVGKEYFKTLYYTQEVARLSQTLLLIALPAILINATTILAINAGVLPEFWFLNIPPLQTFVAATFTVSLAPYIVLTAYMLRAATVARMTSSADIFSLR
;
A
#
# COMPACT_ATOMS: atom_id res chain seq x y z
N LEU A 1 -20.02 40.21 -5.30
CA LEU A 1 -20.42 40.48 -6.70
C LEU A 1 -20.03 39.35 -7.65
N LEU A 2 -18.77 38.89 -7.68
CA LEU A 2 -18.35 37.72 -8.51
C LEU A 2 -19.11 36.41 -8.22
N SER A 3 -19.42 36.11 -6.95
CA SER A 3 -20.21 34.92 -6.58
C SER A 3 -21.66 34.95 -7.07
N SER A 4 -22.27 36.14 -7.21
CA SER A 4 -23.66 36.30 -7.67
C SER A 4 -23.78 36.18 -9.19
N VAL A 5 -22.73 36.53 -9.93
CA VAL A 5 -22.69 36.41 -11.39
C VAL A 5 -22.53 34.96 -11.81
N TRP A 6 -21.67 34.21 -11.10
CA TRP A 6 -21.52 32.75 -11.30
C TRP A 6 -22.82 31.99 -11.06
N THR A 7 -23.58 32.32 -10.01
CA THR A 7 -24.87 31.68 -9.75
C THR A 7 -25.91 31.98 -10.83
N PHE A 8 -25.87 33.18 -11.44
CA PHE A 8 -26.83 33.58 -12.46
C PHE A 8 -26.53 32.94 -13.82
N GLU A 9 -25.26 32.94 -14.26
CA GLU A 9 -24.86 32.24 -15.50
C GLU A 9 -25.07 30.72 -15.38
N MET A 10 -24.79 30.14 -14.21
CA MET A 10 -25.06 28.74 -13.95
C MET A 10 -26.57 28.44 -13.92
N GLN A 11 -27.42 29.37 -13.42
CA GLN A 11 -28.88 29.25 -13.53
C GLN A 11 -29.40 29.31 -14.97
N VAL A 12 -28.81 30.15 -15.83
CA VAL A 12 -29.18 30.23 -17.26
C VAL A 12 -28.78 28.95 -18.00
N LEU A 13 -27.57 28.44 -17.75
CA LEU A 13 -27.10 27.15 -18.31
C LEU A 13 -27.88 25.94 -17.77
N LEU A 14 -28.39 26.00 -16.54
CA LEU A 14 -29.25 24.97 -15.95
C LEU A 14 -30.71 25.06 -16.41
N ASN A 15 -31.14 26.19 -16.96
CA ASN A 15 -32.45 26.36 -17.59
C ASN A 15 -32.45 25.88 -19.05
N GLU A 16 -31.29 25.83 -19.70
CA GLU A 16 -31.13 25.12 -20.97
C GLU A 16 -30.93 23.62 -20.69
N THR A 17 -32.04 22.91 -20.59
CA THR A 17 -32.12 21.44 -20.56
C THR A 17 -31.10 20.74 -21.48
N PRO A 18 -30.83 21.22 -22.72
CA PRO A 18 -29.82 20.62 -23.59
C PRO A 18 -28.38 20.63 -23.03
N SER A 19 -27.96 21.70 -22.35
CA SER A 19 -26.62 21.79 -21.76
C SER A 19 -26.44 20.80 -20.62
N VAL A 20 -27.44 20.68 -19.74
CA VAL A 20 -27.45 19.72 -18.64
C VAL A 20 -27.41 18.29 -19.16
N GLN A 21 -28.24 17.97 -20.15
CA GLN A 21 -28.24 16.65 -20.79
C GLN A 21 -26.88 16.31 -21.40
N THR A 22 -26.22 17.29 -22.04
CA THR A 22 -24.90 17.08 -22.62
C THR A 22 -23.88 16.68 -21.55
N VAL A 23 -23.82 17.43 -20.44
CA VAL A 23 -22.91 17.12 -19.32
C VAL A 23 -23.19 15.75 -18.72
N LEU A 24 -24.46 15.42 -18.47
CA LEU A 24 -24.83 14.11 -17.91
C LEU A 24 -24.49 12.96 -18.86
N ASN A 25 -24.72 13.10 -20.17
CA ASN A 25 -24.31 12.11 -21.18
C ASN A 25 -22.78 11.94 -21.23
N THR A 26 -22.02 13.02 -21.12
CA THR A 26 -20.55 12.96 -21.05
C THR A 26 -20.09 12.24 -19.78
N LEU A 27 -20.69 12.55 -18.62
CA LEU A 27 -20.39 11.86 -17.36
C LEU A 27 -20.77 10.38 -17.41
N LEU A 28 -21.92 10.03 -17.97
CA LEU A 28 -22.36 8.64 -18.15
C LEU A 28 -21.34 7.87 -18.99
N SER A 29 -20.94 8.43 -20.14
CA SER A 29 -19.93 7.83 -21.02
C SER A 29 -18.59 7.67 -20.31
N GLY A 30 -18.18 8.69 -19.56
CA GLY A 30 -16.95 8.66 -18.76
C GLY A 30 -16.97 7.62 -17.65
N MET A 31 -18.11 7.44 -16.94
CA MET A 31 -18.27 6.42 -15.90
C MET A 31 -18.22 5.02 -16.48
N ILE A 32 -18.89 4.79 -17.63
CA ILE A 32 -18.84 3.50 -18.33
C ILE A 32 -17.40 3.19 -18.76
N LEU A 33 -16.69 4.16 -19.33
CA LEU A 33 -15.29 4.01 -19.71
C LEU A 33 -14.41 3.70 -18.48
N LEU A 34 -14.61 4.41 -17.38
CA LEU A 34 -13.88 4.19 -16.14
C LEU A 34 -14.07 2.76 -15.61
N VAL A 35 -15.32 2.28 -15.55
CA VAL A 35 -15.65 0.91 -15.16
C VAL A 35 -14.98 -0.09 -16.10
N SER A 36 -15.05 0.15 -17.41
CA SER A 36 -14.41 -0.72 -18.41
C SER A 36 -12.90 -0.82 -18.20
N ILE A 37 -12.21 0.29 -17.94
CA ILE A 37 -10.76 0.30 -17.67
C ILE A 37 -10.45 -0.53 -16.42
N VAL A 38 -11.21 -0.34 -15.34
CA VAL A 38 -10.97 -1.05 -14.07
C VAL A 38 -11.23 -2.55 -14.19
N VAL A 39 -12.31 -2.95 -14.87
CA VAL A 39 -12.58 -4.36 -15.18
C VAL A 39 -11.45 -4.95 -16.01
N SER A 40 -10.96 -4.23 -17.03
CA SER A 40 -9.84 -4.68 -17.87
C SER A 40 -8.55 -4.88 -17.07
N ILE A 41 -8.18 -3.92 -16.21
CA ILE A 41 -7.00 -4.04 -15.33
C ILE A 41 -7.13 -5.27 -14.43
N ASN A 42 -8.29 -5.45 -13.78
CA ASN A 42 -8.52 -6.60 -12.93
C ASN A 42 -8.44 -7.93 -13.72
N SER A 43 -8.92 -7.94 -14.96
CA SER A 43 -8.86 -9.12 -15.83
C SER A 43 -7.43 -9.46 -16.25
N ILE A 44 -6.57 -8.45 -16.46
CA ILE A 44 -5.14 -8.66 -16.72
C ILE A 44 -4.45 -9.27 -15.50
N VAL A 45 -4.71 -8.74 -14.30
CA VAL A 45 -4.13 -9.27 -13.06
C VAL A 45 -4.56 -10.73 -12.83
N LEU A 46 -5.85 -11.02 -13.01
CA LEU A 46 -6.38 -12.38 -12.86
C LEU A 46 -5.79 -13.34 -13.92
N SER A 47 -5.58 -12.86 -15.14
CA SER A 47 -4.94 -13.61 -16.23
C SER A 47 -3.48 -13.92 -15.91
N HIS A 48 -2.75 -12.99 -15.29
CA HIS A 48 -1.36 -13.21 -14.87
C HIS A 48 -1.23 -14.29 -13.79
N ASP A 49 -2.26 -14.48 -12.94
CA ASP A 49 -2.29 -15.55 -11.95
C ASP A 49 -2.55 -16.95 -12.56
N MET A 50 -2.93 -17.04 -13.83
CA MET A 50 -3.06 -18.31 -14.58
C MET A 50 -1.71 -18.77 -15.19
N SER A 51 -0.64 -18.62 -14.43
CA SER A 51 0.72 -19.04 -14.79
C SER A 51 0.83 -20.57 -14.99
N SER A 52 1.95 -21.07 -15.53
CA SER A 52 2.14 -22.51 -15.70
C SER A 52 2.09 -23.23 -14.35
N VAL A 53 1.67 -24.50 -14.34
CA VAL A 53 1.61 -25.30 -13.10
C VAL A 53 2.97 -25.32 -12.38
N SER A 54 4.08 -25.29 -13.12
CA SER A 54 5.43 -25.21 -12.55
C SER A 54 5.68 -23.92 -11.77
N SER A 55 5.33 -22.75 -12.33
CA SER A 55 5.50 -21.48 -11.62
C SER A 55 4.58 -21.37 -10.41
N GLN A 56 3.40 -21.99 -10.47
CA GLN A 56 2.51 -22.08 -9.31
C GLN A 56 3.10 -22.96 -8.20
N ALA A 57 3.71 -24.10 -8.56
CA ALA A 57 4.40 -24.97 -7.61
C ALA A 57 5.58 -24.26 -6.94
N ASP A 58 6.45 -23.61 -7.72
CA ASP A 58 7.59 -22.84 -7.19
C ASP A 58 7.14 -21.74 -6.20
N ARG A 59 6.02 -21.07 -6.50
CA ARG A 59 5.43 -20.05 -5.62
C ARG A 59 4.93 -20.64 -4.30
N ILE A 60 4.26 -21.80 -4.35
CA ILE A 60 3.76 -22.50 -3.16
C ILE A 60 4.93 -22.98 -2.31
N ASP A 61 5.94 -23.61 -2.92
CA ASP A 61 7.11 -24.13 -2.23
C ASP A 61 7.92 -22.99 -1.59
N GLY A 62 8.11 -21.88 -2.30
CA GLY A 62 8.75 -20.68 -1.77
C GLY A 62 8.02 -20.11 -0.55
N ALA A 63 6.69 -20.01 -0.61
CA ALA A 63 5.87 -19.54 0.50
C ALA A 63 5.90 -20.50 1.69
N ALA A 64 5.88 -21.81 1.44
CA ALA A 64 5.97 -22.84 2.47
C ALA A 64 7.33 -22.80 3.20
N ARG A 65 8.43 -22.71 2.44
CA ARG A 65 9.79 -22.53 3.01
C ARG A 65 9.90 -21.25 3.83
N PHE A 66 9.39 -20.14 3.30
CA PHE A 66 9.40 -18.86 4.02
C PHE A 66 8.63 -18.94 5.34
N ARG A 67 7.43 -19.54 5.32
CA ARG A 67 6.63 -19.78 6.52
C ARG A 67 7.35 -20.69 7.51
N GLN A 68 8.02 -21.74 7.04
CA GLN A 68 8.79 -22.64 7.90
C GLN A 68 9.94 -21.90 8.59
N ASN A 69 10.76 -21.16 7.84
CA ASN A 69 11.87 -20.37 8.38
C ASN A 69 11.40 -19.37 9.45
N LEU A 70 10.23 -18.74 9.24
CA LEU A 70 9.63 -17.86 10.23
C LEU A 70 9.13 -18.63 11.48
N SER A 71 8.56 -19.82 11.29
CA SER A 71 8.04 -20.63 12.39
C SER A 71 9.16 -21.17 13.28
N GLU A 72 10.33 -21.43 12.73
CA GLU A 72 11.53 -21.83 13.49
C GLU A 72 12.06 -20.70 14.39
N LEU A 73 11.81 -19.45 14.03
CA LEU A 73 12.19 -18.28 14.81
C LEU A 73 11.12 -17.85 15.82
N ALA A 74 9.86 -18.22 15.57
CA ALA A 74 8.71 -17.81 16.36
C ALA A 74 8.61 -18.58 17.69
N LYS A 75 8.10 -17.91 18.73
CA LYS A 75 7.70 -18.57 19.98
C LYS A 75 6.37 -19.30 19.81
N PRO A 76 6.00 -20.25 20.70
CA PRO A 76 4.78 -21.06 20.57
C PRO A 76 3.46 -20.26 20.48
N ASP A 77 3.44 -19.03 20.98
CA ASP A 77 2.32 -18.10 20.98
C ASP A 77 2.36 -17.04 19.87
N GLU A 78 3.39 -17.07 19.02
CA GLU A 78 3.59 -16.12 17.92
C GLU A 78 3.13 -16.74 16.59
N GLU A 79 2.22 -16.06 15.88
CA GLU A 79 1.79 -16.47 14.53
C GLU A 79 2.45 -15.57 13.46
N PRO A 80 3.64 -15.91 12.94
CA PRO A 80 4.43 -15.01 12.09
C PRO A 80 3.84 -14.81 10.69
N SER A 81 2.78 -15.53 10.32
CA SER A 81 1.95 -15.24 9.14
C SER A 81 1.22 -13.89 9.28
N GLU A 82 1.03 -13.39 10.49
CA GLU A 82 0.44 -12.09 10.71
C GLU A 82 1.47 -10.95 10.62
N PRO A 83 1.16 -9.85 9.93
CA PRO A 83 2.05 -8.70 9.77
C PRO A 83 2.68 -8.19 11.08
N ARG A 84 1.89 -8.08 12.16
CA ARG A 84 2.38 -7.56 13.46
C ARG A 84 3.32 -8.54 14.16
N SER A 85 2.94 -9.81 14.15
CA SER A 85 3.73 -10.89 14.74
C SER A 85 5.06 -11.05 14.00
N PHE A 86 5.04 -10.99 12.66
CA PHE A 86 6.25 -10.98 11.84
C PHE A 86 7.24 -9.89 12.27
N LEU A 87 6.80 -8.63 12.42
CA LEU A 87 7.69 -7.54 12.85
C LEU A 87 8.28 -7.79 14.24
N ARG A 88 7.48 -8.33 15.16
CA ARG A 88 7.93 -8.66 16.52
C ARG A 88 8.98 -9.77 16.50
N VAL A 89 8.71 -10.85 15.76
CA VAL A 89 9.65 -11.97 15.59
C VAL A 89 10.95 -11.47 14.98
N MET A 90 10.89 -10.74 13.86
CA MET A 90 12.10 -10.25 13.18
C MET A 90 12.86 -9.20 13.99
N SER A 91 12.17 -8.28 14.67
CA SER A 91 12.77 -7.33 15.61
C SER A 91 13.58 -8.07 16.67
N ARG A 92 12.96 -9.05 17.35
CA ARG A 92 13.61 -9.87 18.37
C ARG A 92 14.80 -10.63 17.80
N THR A 93 14.63 -11.33 16.68
CA THR A 93 15.72 -12.12 16.06
C THR A 93 16.90 -11.24 15.65
N ILE A 94 16.65 -10.06 15.07
CA ILE A 94 17.71 -9.12 14.68
C ILE A 94 18.43 -8.57 15.91
N GLN A 95 17.69 -8.20 16.97
CA GLN A 95 18.30 -7.76 18.24
C GLN A 95 19.16 -8.85 18.88
N GLU A 96 18.66 -10.08 18.95
CA GLU A 96 19.38 -11.22 19.52
C GLU A 96 20.67 -11.51 18.74
N ARG A 97 20.61 -11.50 17.40
CA ARG A 97 21.79 -11.73 16.54
C ARG A 97 22.78 -10.56 16.59
N ALA A 98 22.31 -9.31 16.66
CA ALA A 98 23.18 -8.14 16.78
C ALA A 98 23.93 -8.10 18.12
N ARG A 99 23.26 -8.42 19.24
CA ARG A 99 23.91 -8.50 20.56
C ARG A 99 24.97 -9.59 20.64
N ARG A 100 24.76 -10.72 19.96
CA ARG A 100 25.79 -11.77 19.89
C ARG A 100 27.06 -11.32 19.20
N ILE A 101 26.99 -10.38 18.24
CA ILE A 101 28.22 -9.85 17.63
C ILE A 101 29.05 -9.08 18.68
N ASP A 102 28.38 -8.35 19.57
CA ASP A 102 28.99 -7.58 20.66
C ASP A 102 29.75 -8.47 21.67
N ASP A 103 29.20 -9.66 21.96
CA ASP A 103 29.81 -10.64 22.87
C ASP A 103 31.19 -11.16 22.39
N ASP A 104 31.56 -10.96 21.12
CA ASP A 104 32.83 -11.45 20.51
C ASP A 104 33.91 -10.40 20.35
N ILE A 105 33.67 -9.16 20.80
CA ILE A 105 34.59 -8.04 20.61
C ILE A 105 35.93 -8.25 21.36
N ALA A 106 35.92 -9.12 22.38
CA ALA A 106 37.08 -9.45 23.20
C ALA A 106 38.17 -10.21 22.41
N GLY A 107 39.01 -9.46 21.70
CA GLY A 107 40.12 -9.99 20.88
C GLY A 107 40.33 -9.25 19.57
N MET A 108 39.41 -8.34 19.21
CA MET A 108 39.54 -7.51 18.01
C MET A 108 40.53 -6.36 18.21
N GLU A 109 41.05 -5.82 17.10
CA GLU A 109 41.80 -4.57 17.14
C GLU A 109 40.89 -3.43 17.66
N PRO A 110 41.40 -2.48 18.46
CA PRO A 110 40.57 -1.45 19.10
C PRO A 110 39.66 -0.66 18.14
N GLY A 111 40.13 -0.38 16.92
CA GLY A 111 39.32 0.34 15.92
C GLY A 111 38.19 -0.49 15.34
N LEU A 112 38.43 -1.79 15.11
CA LEU A 112 37.40 -2.72 14.64
C LEU A 112 36.37 -2.99 15.75
N ALA A 113 36.83 -3.14 16.99
CA ALA A 113 35.96 -3.30 18.16
C ALA A 113 34.95 -2.15 18.28
N GLU A 114 35.40 -0.90 18.18
CA GLU A 114 34.55 0.29 18.25
C GLU A 114 33.56 0.35 17.08
N GLU A 115 34.01 0.04 15.85
CA GLU A 115 33.15 0.03 14.65
C GLU A 115 32.04 -1.03 14.76
N VAL A 116 32.37 -2.21 15.28
CA VAL A 116 31.42 -3.31 15.48
C VAL A 116 30.42 -3.01 16.59
N GLU A 117 30.86 -2.42 17.70
CA GLU A 117 30.01 -1.98 18.81
C GLU A 117 29.00 -0.91 18.33
N GLU A 118 29.45 0.10 17.58
CA GLU A 118 28.58 1.14 17.01
C GLU A 118 27.53 0.52 16.06
N LEU A 119 27.95 -0.42 15.21
CA LEU A 119 27.06 -1.11 14.29
C LEU A 119 26.02 -1.95 15.04
N ALA A 120 26.43 -2.74 16.03
CA ALA A 120 25.54 -3.57 16.83
C ALA A 120 24.52 -2.74 17.61
N ALA A 121 24.95 -1.61 18.21
CA ALA A 121 24.08 -0.67 18.90
C ALA A 121 23.08 -0.01 17.94
N SER A 122 23.52 0.43 16.77
CA SER A 122 22.68 1.01 15.72
C SER A 122 21.61 0.03 15.23
N ILE A 123 21.99 -1.22 14.96
CA ILE A 123 21.07 -2.27 14.53
C ILE A 123 20.07 -2.61 15.62
N THR A 124 20.53 -2.78 16.87
CA THR A 124 19.66 -3.08 18.01
C THR A 124 18.62 -1.99 18.24
N GLY A 125 19.04 -0.71 18.20
CA GLY A 125 18.14 0.44 18.34
C GLY A 125 17.13 0.56 17.19
N ALA A 126 17.55 0.27 15.96
CA ALA A 126 16.65 0.25 14.81
C ALA A 126 15.64 -0.91 14.91
N ALA A 127 16.09 -2.09 15.31
CA ALA A 127 15.25 -3.27 15.48
C ALA A 127 14.24 -3.10 16.62
N ASP A 128 14.58 -2.36 17.68
CA ASP A 128 13.62 -2.03 18.76
C ASP A 128 12.44 -1.20 18.27
N ARG A 129 12.72 -0.18 17.46
CA ARG A 129 11.67 0.65 16.83
C ARG A 129 10.80 -0.13 15.85
N LEU A 130 11.32 -1.21 15.26
CA LEU A 130 10.61 -2.12 14.38
C LEU A 130 9.57 -2.96 15.15
N GLY A 131 9.92 -3.43 16.35
CA GLY A 131 9.06 -4.26 17.20
C GLY A 131 7.96 -3.48 17.95
N ALA A 132 8.11 -2.17 18.09
CA ALA A 132 7.14 -1.27 18.72
C ALA A 132 5.89 -1.02 17.83
N VAL A 133 5.07 -2.06 17.62
CA VAL A 133 3.91 -2.05 16.69
C VAL A 133 2.57 -1.70 17.38
N GLU A 134 2.57 -1.59 18.71
CA GLU A 134 1.33 -1.38 19.50
C GLU A 134 0.62 -0.05 19.20
N ASN A 135 1.34 0.97 18.70
CA ASN A 135 0.81 2.31 18.46
C ASN A 135 0.32 2.59 17.03
N THR A 136 0.37 1.62 16.11
CA THR A 136 -0.01 1.85 14.71
C THR A 136 -1.39 1.26 14.41
N SER A 137 -2.32 2.09 13.93
CA SER A 137 -3.63 1.63 13.42
C SER A 137 -3.46 0.83 12.13
N GLY A 138 -4.00 -0.39 12.09
CA GLY A 138 -3.95 -1.28 10.91
C GLY A 138 -2.66 -2.11 10.84
N ALA A 139 -2.78 -3.43 11.02
CA ALA A 139 -1.66 -4.38 11.00
C ALA A 139 -0.84 -4.35 9.68
N GLN A 140 -1.52 -4.27 8.54
CA GLN A 140 -0.90 -4.30 7.21
C GLN A 140 -0.14 -2.99 6.90
N PHE A 141 -0.72 -1.86 7.29
CA PHE A 141 -0.08 -0.55 7.15
C PHE A 141 1.14 -0.42 8.07
N ALA A 142 1.10 -1.02 9.26
CA ALA A 142 2.23 -1.01 10.19
C ALA A 142 3.48 -1.68 9.60
N VAL A 143 3.35 -2.81 8.90
CA VAL A 143 4.48 -3.46 8.19
C VAL A 143 5.03 -2.58 7.09
N LEU A 144 4.16 -1.95 6.31
CA LEU A 144 4.59 -1.10 5.21
C LEU A 144 5.28 0.17 5.73
N TRP A 145 4.74 0.79 6.78
CA TRP A 145 5.30 1.99 7.38
C TRP A 145 6.60 1.71 8.13
N LYS A 146 6.61 0.76 9.06
CA LYS A 146 7.79 0.42 9.88
C LYS A 146 8.87 -0.27 9.06
N GLY A 147 8.49 -1.11 8.10
CA GLY A 147 9.43 -1.74 7.19
C GLY A 147 10.09 -0.76 6.22
N THR A 148 9.49 0.40 5.99
CA THR A 148 10.11 1.50 5.23
C THR A 148 11.04 2.35 6.13
N GLU A 149 10.71 2.51 7.41
CA GLU A 149 11.58 3.23 8.36
C GLU A 149 12.86 2.45 8.68
N PHE A 150 12.79 1.11 8.65
CA PHE A 150 13.92 0.24 8.93
C PHE A 150 14.86 0.12 7.72
N GLN A 151 15.92 0.92 7.71
CA GLN A 151 16.94 0.97 6.65
C GLN A 151 17.90 -0.24 6.67
N TYR A 152 17.36 -1.46 6.49
CA TYR A 152 18.14 -2.70 6.50
C TYR A 152 19.23 -2.73 5.42
N GLY A 153 19.02 -2.07 4.27
CA GLY A 153 20.00 -2.03 3.18
C GLY A 153 21.32 -1.36 3.59
N ALA A 154 21.24 -0.22 4.27
CA ALA A 154 22.43 0.47 4.76
C ALA A 154 23.18 -0.33 5.84
N GLN A 155 22.44 -1.05 6.69
CA GLN A 155 23.03 -1.91 7.73
C GLN A 155 23.69 -3.15 7.11
N LEU A 156 23.09 -3.74 6.08
CA LEU A 156 23.64 -4.86 5.33
C LEU A 156 24.92 -4.48 4.57
N GLU A 157 24.95 -3.29 3.96
CA GLU A 157 26.14 -2.77 3.30
C GLU A 157 27.31 -2.57 4.28
N ARG A 158 27.03 -2.02 5.48
CA ARG A 158 28.03 -1.88 6.54
C ARG A 158 28.56 -3.24 7.01
N LEU A 159 27.69 -4.22 7.23
CA LEU A 159 28.09 -5.60 7.57
C LEU A 159 29.02 -6.20 6.51
N HIS A 160 28.69 -6.04 5.23
CA HIS A 160 29.52 -6.52 4.13
C HIS A 160 30.85 -5.78 4.01
N SER A 161 30.84 -4.46 4.24
CA SER A 161 32.07 -3.64 4.25
C SER A 161 33.03 -4.13 5.32
N ILE A 162 32.59 -4.28 6.57
CA ILE A 162 33.44 -4.76 7.67
C ILE A 162 34.02 -6.14 7.36
N LYS A 163 33.18 -7.07 6.88
CA LYS A 163 33.59 -8.44 6.52
C LYS A 163 34.60 -8.49 5.37
N THR A 164 34.59 -7.52 4.46
CA THR A 164 35.50 -7.46 3.31
C THR A 164 36.80 -6.70 3.64
N THR A 165 36.73 -5.71 4.52
CA THR A 165 37.86 -4.86 4.90
C THR A 165 38.75 -5.51 5.97
N HIS A 166 38.16 -6.26 6.91
CA HIS A 166 38.88 -6.83 8.05
C HIS A 166 38.89 -8.36 7.99
N GLU A 167 40.01 -8.95 8.40
CA GLU A 167 40.08 -10.40 8.66
C GLU A 167 39.39 -10.69 9.99
N LEU A 168 38.21 -11.32 9.91
CA LEU A 168 37.43 -11.72 11.08
C LEU A 168 37.81 -13.13 11.53
N SER A 169 37.65 -13.41 12.82
CA SER A 169 37.71 -14.80 13.29
C SER A 169 36.56 -15.62 12.68
N SER A 170 36.73 -16.94 12.57
CA SER A 170 35.65 -17.81 12.05
C SER A 170 34.36 -17.72 12.86
N GLU A 171 34.47 -17.51 14.17
CA GLU A 171 33.32 -17.37 15.07
C GLU A 171 32.59 -16.05 14.84
N THR A 172 33.33 -14.95 14.72
CA THR A 172 32.78 -13.63 14.40
C THR A 172 32.12 -13.63 13.03
N GLU A 173 32.76 -14.26 12.03
CA GLU A 173 32.23 -14.37 10.68
C GLU A 173 30.87 -15.10 10.65
N GLU A 174 30.73 -16.19 11.41
CA GLU A 174 29.48 -16.94 11.56
C GLU A 174 28.36 -16.10 12.20
N ARG A 175 28.71 -15.25 13.19
CA ARG A 175 27.75 -14.32 13.83
C ARG A 175 27.29 -13.23 12.85
N PHE A 176 28.20 -12.70 12.04
CA PHE A 176 27.87 -11.76 10.95
C PHE A 176 26.96 -12.40 9.91
N ASP A 177 27.29 -13.61 9.44
CA ASP A 177 26.48 -14.33 8.45
C ASP A 177 25.08 -14.65 8.99
N SER A 178 24.99 -15.01 10.27
CA SER A 178 23.71 -15.16 10.96
C SER A 178 22.91 -13.85 10.93
N LEU A 179 23.50 -12.70 11.25
CA LEU A 179 22.76 -11.43 11.21
C LEU A 179 22.32 -11.05 9.78
N ILE A 180 23.19 -11.27 8.80
CA ILE A 180 22.89 -11.10 7.36
C ILE A 180 21.70 -11.95 6.94
N GLU A 181 21.63 -13.20 7.38
CA GLU A 181 20.51 -14.10 7.08
C GLU A 181 19.18 -13.57 7.67
N ALA A 182 19.20 -13.03 8.89
CA ALA A 182 18.01 -12.43 9.48
C ALA A 182 17.54 -11.20 8.70
N PHE A 183 18.47 -10.35 8.23
CA PHE A 183 18.12 -9.23 7.34
C PHE A 183 17.54 -9.69 6.01
N LYS A 184 18.10 -10.76 5.41
CA LYS A 184 17.55 -11.36 4.17
C LYS A 184 16.13 -11.87 4.39
N LEU A 185 15.89 -12.59 5.48
CA LEU A 185 14.56 -13.10 5.82
C LEU A 185 13.57 -11.96 6.06
N PHE A 186 14.01 -10.89 6.74
CA PHE A 186 13.21 -9.68 6.93
C PHE A 186 12.85 -9.03 5.57
N ALA A 187 13.84 -8.88 4.68
CA ALA A 187 13.64 -8.28 3.36
C ALA A 187 12.64 -9.07 2.52
N VAL A 188 12.74 -10.41 2.50
CA VAL A 188 11.78 -11.29 1.84
C VAL A 188 10.38 -11.12 2.42
N GLY A 189 10.24 -11.10 3.75
CA GLY A 189 8.95 -10.90 4.41
C GLY A 189 8.33 -9.54 4.13
N LYS A 190 9.12 -8.47 4.17
CA LYS A 190 8.69 -7.12 3.80
C LYS A 190 8.12 -7.10 2.37
N GLU A 191 8.84 -7.65 1.39
CA GLU A 191 8.37 -7.68 0.00
C GLU A 191 7.13 -8.57 -0.19
N TYR A 192 7.05 -9.69 0.54
CA TYR A 192 5.85 -10.54 0.57
C TYR A 192 4.61 -9.76 1.08
N PHE A 193 4.70 -9.13 2.25
CA PHE A 193 3.59 -8.38 2.83
C PHE A 193 3.24 -7.13 2.03
N LYS A 194 4.24 -6.47 1.43
CA LYS A 194 4.05 -5.36 0.49
C LYS A 194 3.25 -5.81 -0.73
N THR A 195 3.62 -6.94 -1.34
CA THR A 195 2.89 -7.53 -2.46
C THR A 195 1.45 -7.87 -2.05
N LEU A 196 1.26 -8.52 -0.90
CA LEU A 196 -0.07 -8.86 -0.38
C LEU A 196 -0.95 -7.61 -0.17
N TYR A 197 -0.38 -6.54 0.39
CA TYR A 197 -1.07 -5.27 0.57
C TYR A 197 -1.53 -4.68 -0.77
N TYR A 198 -0.64 -4.58 -1.76
CA TYR A 198 -0.98 -4.04 -3.08
C TYR A 198 -2.06 -4.87 -3.76
N THR A 199 -1.96 -6.21 -3.74
CA THR A 199 -2.96 -7.09 -4.35
C THR A 199 -4.33 -6.92 -3.67
N GLN A 200 -4.38 -6.89 -2.33
CA GLN A 200 -5.63 -6.65 -1.61
C GLN A 200 -6.21 -5.27 -1.90
N GLU A 201 -5.36 -4.25 -2.04
CA GLU A 201 -5.81 -2.89 -2.28
C GLU A 201 -6.39 -2.67 -3.68
N VAL A 202 -5.76 -3.28 -4.69
CA VAL A 202 -6.29 -3.29 -6.06
C VAL A 202 -7.63 -4.02 -6.13
N ALA A 203 -7.74 -5.18 -5.46
CA ALA A 203 -9.00 -5.92 -5.38
C ALA A 203 -10.10 -5.10 -4.69
N ARG A 204 -9.80 -4.46 -3.55
CA ARG A 204 -10.73 -3.56 -2.84
C ARG A 204 -11.14 -2.36 -3.68
N LEU A 205 -10.21 -1.76 -4.43
CA LEU A 205 -10.51 -0.67 -5.37
C LEU A 205 -11.53 -1.13 -6.42
N SER A 206 -11.26 -2.25 -7.07
CA SER A 206 -12.14 -2.79 -8.11
C SER A 206 -13.56 -3.04 -7.58
N GLN A 207 -13.68 -3.71 -6.43
CA GLN A 207 -14.96 -3.97 -5.78
C GLN A 207 -15.69 -2.68 -5.40
N THR A 208 -15.00 -1.75 -4.74
CA THR A 208 -15.59 -0.48 -4.28
C THR A 208 -16.03 0.37 -5.46
N LEU A 209 -15.21 0.44 -6.51
CA LEU A 209 -15.53 1.21 -7.70
C LEU A 209 -16.72 0.63 -8.44
N LEU A 210 -16.80 -0.70 -8.62
CA LEU A 210 -17.97 -1.35 -9.23
C LEU A 210 -19.24 -1.11 -8.41
N LEU A 211 -19.15 -1.23 -7.08
CA LEU A 211 -20.28 -1.01 -6.17
C LEU A 211 -20.81 0.42 -6.23
N ILE A 212 -19.94 1.42 -6.44
CA ILE A 212 -20.32 2.84 -6.47
C ILE A 212 -20.70 3.29 -7.88
N ALA A 213 -19.99 2.81 -8.90
CA ALA A 213 -20.20 3.21 -10.28
C ALA A 213 -21.51 2.65 -10.87
N LEU A 214 -21.90 1.41 -10.56
CA LEU A 214 -23.13 0.83 -11.11
C LEU A 214 -24.39 1.62 -10.68
N PRO A 215 -24.62 1.92 -9.38
CA PRO A 215 -25.72 2.79 -8.97
C PRO A 215 -25.61 4.20 -9.56
N ALA A 216 -24.40 4.77 -9.64
CA ALA A 216 -24.20 6.10 -10.21
C ALA A 216 -24.58 6.16 -11.69
N ILE A 217 -24.19 5.15 -12.48
CA ILE A 217 -24.58 4.99 -13.89
C ILE A 217 -26.09 4.87 -14.01
N LEU A 218 -26.74 4.04 -13.18
CA LEU A 218 -28.18 3.85 -13.23
C LEU A 218 -28.93 5.15 -12.89
N ILE A 219 -28.55 5.84 -11.81
CA ILE A 219 -29.15 7.11 -11.39
C ILE A 219 -28.97 8.17 -12.48
N ASN A 220 -27.77 8.27 -13.06
CA ASN A 220 -27.49 9.23 -14.13
C ASN A 220 -28.31 8.92 -15.39
N ALA A 221 -28.36 7.66 -15.83
CA ALA A 221 -29.16 7.23 -16.97
C ALA A 221 -30.65 7.52 -16.74
N THR A 222 -31.21 7.11 -15.58
CA THR A 222 -32.60 7.42 -15.23
C THR A 222 -32.88 8.92 -15.20
N THR A 223 -31.93 9.73 -14.72
CA THR A 223 -32.05 11.20 -14.75
C THR A 223 -32.15 11.73 -16.16
N ILE A 224 -31.30 11.25 -17.09
CA ILE A 224 -31.35 11.66 -18.50
C ILE A 224 -32.71 11.29 -19.12
N LEU A 225 -33.20 10.08 -18.87
CA LEU A 225 -34.52 9.65 -19.34
C LEU A 225 -35.66 10.51 -18.77
N ALA A 226 -35.62 10.81 -17.47
CA ALA A 226 -36.63 11.64 -16.79
C ALA A 226 -36.68 13.07 -17.36
N ILE A 227 -35.51 13.67 -17.59
CA ILE A 227 -35.39 14.99 -18.21
C ILE A 227 -35.95 14.95 -19.65
N ASN A 228 -35.62 13.92 -20.44
CA ASN A 228 -36.12 13.76 -21.81
C ASN A 228 -37.64 13.57 -21.88
N ALA A 229 -38.21 12.84 -20.92
CA ALA A 229 -39.65 12.61 -20.84
C ALA A 229 -40.43 13.81 -20.27
N GLY A 230 -39.75 14.85 -19.78
CA GLY A 230 -40.38 15.96 -19.06
C GLY A 230 -40.98 15.55 -17.71
N VAL A 231 -40.64 14.36 -17.20
CA VAL A 231 -41.17 13.81 -15.95
C VAL A 231 -40.17 14.12 -14.84
N LEU A 232 -40.25 15.35 -14.33
CA LEU A 232 -39.42 15.78 -13.21
C LEU A 232 -40.14 15.53 -11.88
N PRO A 233 -39.44 15.10 -10.82
CA PRO A 233 -40.04 14.97 -9.50
C PRO A 233 -40.61 16.33 -9.05
N GLU A 234 -41.84 16.36 -8.53
CA GLU A 234 -42.47 17.59 -7.99
C GLU A 234 -41.93 17.99 -6.60
N PHE A 235 -40.81 17.40 -6.17
CA PHE A 235 -40.27 17.63 -4.82
C PHE A 235 -39.44 18.92 -4.76
N TRP A 236 -39.93 19.90 -4.01
CA TRP A 236 -39.21 21.13 -3.70
C TRP A 236 -38.35 20.94 -2.45
N PHE A 237 -37.06 21.25 -2.55
CA PHE A 237 -36.16 21.25 -1.40
C PHE A 237 -35.64 22.67 -1.19
N LEU A 238 -35.81 23.24 0.02
CA LEU A 238 -35.26 24.55 0.39
C LEU A 238 -35.58 25.69 -0.61
N ASN A 239 -36.77 25.68 -1.21
CA ASN A 239 -37.22 26.69 -2.18
C ASN A 239 -36.41 26.72 -3.51
N ILE A 240 -35.61 25.69 -3.79
CA ILE A 240 -34.86 25.53 -5.04
C ILE A 240 -35.73 24.76 -6.06
N PRO A 241 -35.74 25.15 -7.36
CA PRO A 241 -36.46 24.43 -8.40
C PRO A 241 -36.14 22.92 -8.39
N PRO A 242 -37.13 22.03 -8.54
CA PRO A 242 -36.93 20.59 -8.48
C PRO A 242 -35.89 20.08 -9.48
N LEU A 243 -35.85 20.67 -10.69
CA LEU A 243 -34.84 20.39 -11.72
C LEU A 243 -33.42 20.62 -11.20
N GLN A 244 -33.16 21.75 -10.55
CA GLN A 244 -31.80 22.13 -10.12
C GLN A 244 -31.33 21.24 -8.97
N THR A 245 -32.20 20.96 -7.99
CA THR A 245 -31.88 20.05 -6.88
C THR A 245 -31.61 18.64 -7.40
N PHE A 246 -32.44 18.16 -8.33
CA PHE A 246 -32.30 16.83 -8.91
C PHE A 246 -31.03 16.69 -9.74
N VAL A 247 -30.71 17.68 -10.59
CA VAL A 247 -29.47 17.71 -11.37
C VAL A 247 -28.24 17.79 -10.47
N ALA A 248 -28.27 18.63 -9.44
CA ALA A 248 -27.17 18.73 -8.48
C ALA A 248 -26.93 17.39 -7.76
N ALA A 249 -27.99 16.73 -7.29
CA ALA A 249 -27.89 15.41 -6.66
C ALA A 249 -27.31 14.35 -7.61
N THR A 250 -27.82 14.28 -8.85
CA THR A 250 -27.31 13.36 -9.87
C THR A 250 -25.84 13.65 -10.20
N PHE A 251 -25.46 14.91 -10.30
CA PHE A 251 -24.07 15.31 -10.55
C PHE A 251 -23.15 14.86 -9.41
N THR A 252 -23.55 15.08 -8.16
CA THR A 252 -22.80 14.61 -6.98
C THR A 252 -22.62 13.10 -6.99
N VAL A 253 -23.69 12.34 -7.24
CA VAL A 253 -23.64 10.88 -7.33
C VAL A 253 -22.72 10.42 -8.48
N SER A 254 -22.79 11.10 -9.63
CA SER A 254 -21.98 10.78 -10.81
C SER A 254 -20.48 11.05 -10.60
N LEU A 255 -20.14 11.96 -9.68
CA LEU A 255 -18.74 12.27 -9.37
C LEU A 255 -18.13 11.28 -8.37
N ALA A 256 -18.95 10.53 -7.63
CA ALA A 256 -18.48 9.62 -6.58
C ALA A 256 -17.46 8.56 -7.07
N PRO A 257 -17.64 7.88 -8.22
CA PRO A 257 -16.66 6.92 -8.73
C PRO A 257 -15.29 7.56 -9.01
N TYR A 258 -15.29 8.80 -9.52
CA TYR A 258 -14.06 9.54 -9.80
C TYR A 258 -13.35 9.93 -8.51
N ILE A 259 -14.07 10.43 -7.51
CA ILE A 259 -13.49 10.78 -6.20
C ILE A 259 -12.86 9.55 -5.55
N VAL A 260 -13.55 8.41 -5.59
CA VAL A 260 -13.04 7.13 -5.07
C VAL A 260 -11.75 6.76 -5.80
N LEU A 261 -11.76 6.75 -7.14
CA LEU A 261 -10.57 6.45 -7.92
C LEU A 261 -9.40 7.38 -7.56
N THR A 262 -9.65 8.70 -7.53
CA THR A 262 -8.63 9.70 -7.21
C THR A 262 -8.07 9.50 -5.79
N ALA A 263 -8.91 9.24 -4.80
CA ALA A 263 -8.48 8.98 -3.43
C ALA A 263 -7.58 7.73 -3.35
N TYR A 264 -7.93 6.66 -4.07
CA TYR A 264 -7.11 5.46 -4.15
C TYR A 264 -5.78 5.71 -4.88
N MET A 265 -5.79 6.44 -5.99
CA MET A 265 -4.57 6.79 -6.73
C MET A 265 -3.62 7.64 -5.89
N LEU A 266 -4.14 8.65 -5.18
CA LEU A 266 -3.34 9.48 -4.27
C LEU A 266 -2.74 8.67 -3.13
N ARG A 267 -3.52 7.73 -2.56
CA ARG A 267 -3.02 6.82 -1.52
C ARG A 267 -1.93 5.90 -2.06
N ALA A 268 -2.14 5.28 -3.23
CA ALA A 268 -1.15 4.40 -3.87
C ALA A 268 0.14 5.16 -4.21
N ALA A 269 0.04 6.36 -4.78
CA ALA A 269 1.18 7.22 -5.09
C ALA A 269 1.95 7.65 -3.83
N THR A 270 1.23 7.93 -2.73
CA THR A 270 1.84 8.27 -1.45
C THR A 270 2.62 7.09 -0.87
N VAL A 271 2.04 5.89 -0.92
CA VAL A 271 2.70 4.66 -0.48
C VAL A 271 3.93 4.36 -1.35
N ALA A 272 3.79 4.42 -2.68
CA ALA A 272 4.89 4.17 -3.61
C ALA A 272 6.08 5.11 -3.37
N ARG A 273 5.80 6.43 -3.24
CA ARG A 273 6.82 7.45 -2.94
C ARG A 273 7.52 7.20 -1.61
N MET A 274 6.80 6.66 -0.62
CA MET A 274 7.39 6.37 0.67
C MET A 274 8.29 5.14 0.62
N THR A 275 7.90 4.09 -0.11
CA THR A 275 8.68 2.85 -0.23
C THR A 275 9.93 2.96 -1.12
N SER A 276 10.00 3.92 -2.05
CA SER A 276 11.16 4.05 -2.95
C SER A 276 12.45 4.53 -2.26
N SER A 277 12.35 5.13 -1.07
CA SER A 277 13.50 5.67 -0.34
C SER A 277 14.19 4.67 0.60
N ALA A 278 13.62 3.48 0.79
CA ALA A 278 14.05 2.51 1.81
C ALA A 278 14.62 1.20 1.24
N ASP A 279 14.94 1.17 -0.05
CA ASP A 279 15.45 -0.03 -0.72
C ASP A 279 16.98 -0.05 -0.80
N ILE A 280 17.56 -1.22 -1.09
CA ILE A 280 19.00 -1.49 -1.20
C ILE A 280 19.67 -0.58 -2.25
N PHE A 281 18.90 -0.10 -3.22
CA PHE A 281 19.32 0.87 -4.22
C PHE A 281 18.62 2.21 -4.00
N SER A 282 19.30 3.15 -3.37
CA SER A 282 18.82 4.54 -3.32
C SER A 282 19.15 5.23 -4.65
N LEU A 283 18.13 5.70 -5.37
CA LEU A 283 18.34 6.67 -6.46
C LEU A 283 18.62 8.03 -5.81
N ARG A 284 19.86 8.52 -5.97
CA ARG A 284 20.23 9.91 -5.69
C ARG A 284 19.71 10.83 -6.78
#